data_AF-A0A956U1U2-F1
#
_entry.id   AF-A0A956U1U2-F1
#
_cell.length_a   1.000
_cell.length_b   1.000
_cell.length_c   1.000
_cell.angle_alpha   90.00
_cell.angle_beta   90.00
_cell.angle_gamma   90.00
#
_symmetry.space_group_name_H-M   'P 1'
#
loop_
_entity.id
_entity.type
_entity.pdbx_description
1 polymer ?
#
loop_
_entity_poly.entity_id
_entity_poly.type
_entity_poly.pdbx_seq_one_letter_code
_entity_poly.pdbx_strand_id
1 'polypeptide(L)'
;EGLLHGIAARIIGLGDLESPPEVVEDGETFMDNALKKARTIAKYSGKPALADDSGLAVDALAGRPGVYSARYSGEDATDEKNIDKLLGELGDAEHRSARFVCFLALVTPDGKETVVSGKCEGVILAERRGSGGFGYDPVFYLPEYGKTMAEIPADLKNQISHRARAAEKLVRILKGE
;
A
#
# COMPACT_ATOMS: atom_id res chain seq x y z
N GLU A 1 3.80 -5.97 15.52
CA GLU A 1 2.59 -6.41 16.25
C GLU A 1 1.37 -5.49 16.12
N GLY A 2 1.43 -4.34 15.42
CA GLY A 2 0.31 -3.37 15.28
C GLY A 2 -0.94 -3.87 14.56
N LEU A 3 -1.15 -3.51 13.27
CA LEU A 3 -2.39 -3.79 12.51
C LEU A 3 -2.82 -5.27 12.44
N LEU A 4 -1.89 -6.18 12.75
CA LEU A 4 -2.05 -7.63 12.68
C LEU A 4 -2.03 -8.27 14.08
N HIS A 5 -2.35 -7.50 15.11
CA HIS A 5 -2.32 -7.98 16.48
C HIS A 5 -3.22 -9.21 16.67
N GLY A 6 -2.68 -10.25 17.31
CA GLY A 6 -3.43 -11.44 17.70
C GLY A 6 -3.72 -12.43 16.57
N ILE A 7 -3.18 -12.26 15.35
CA ILE A 7 -3.39 -13.22 14.24
C ILE A 7 -2.33 -14.32 14.17
N ALA A 8 -1.16 -14.10 14.77
CA ALA A 8 -0.05 -15.04 14.76
C ALA A 8 0.73 -14.94 16.07
N ALA A 9 1.26 -16.07 16.54
CA ALA A 9 2.12 -16.11 17.72
C ALA A 9 3.44 -15.35 17.51
N ARG A 10 3.93 -15.31 16.27
CA ARG A 10 5.14 -14.56 15.88
C ARG A 10 5.04 -14.16 14.41
N ILE A 11 5.37 -12.91 14.11
CA ILE A 11 5.56 -12.40 12.75
C ILE A 11 7.06 -12.18 12.56
N ILE A 12 7.60 -12.68 11.46
CA ILE A 12 8.99 -12.46 11.04
C ILE A 12 9.00 -11.71 9.71
N GLY A 13 9.97 -10.82 9.51
CA GLY A 13 10.17 -10.10 8.27
C GLY A 13 11.02 -10.88 7.27
N LEU A 14 11.09 -10.41 6.03
CA LEU A 14 12.00 -11.00 5.03
C LEU A 14 13.47 -10.98 5.46
N GLY A 15 13.89 -9.95 6.21
CA GLY A 15 15.25 -9.84 6.75
C GLY A 15 15.60 -10.89 7.81
N ASP A 16 14.62 -11.63 8.35
CA ASP A 16 14.84 -12.74 9.27
C ASP A 16 15.04 -14.08 8.54
N LEU A 17 14.88 -14.11 7.21
CA LEU A 17 15.02 -15.30 6.37
C LEU A 17 16.42 -15.38 5.75
N GLU A 18 16.92 -16.60 5.57
CA GLU A 18 18.24 -16.84 4.99
C GLU A 18 18.21 -16.79 3.45
N SER A 19 18.50 -15.64 2.87
CA SER A 19 18.50 -15.44 1.40
C SER A 19 17.11 -15.67 0.77
N PRO A 20 16.07 -14.91 1.16
CA PRO A 20 14.77 -15.01 0.53
C PRO A 20 14.86 -14.66 -0.97
N PRO A 21 14.05 -15.29 -1.84
CA PRO A 21 14.04 -14.98 -3.27
C PRO A 21 13.56 -13.55 -3.49
N GLU A 22 14.21 -12.86 -4.44
CA GLU A 22 13.69 -11.60 -4.96
C GLU A 22 12.42 -11.85 -5.77
N VAL A 23 11.40 -11.03 -5.54
CA VAL A 23 10.13 -11.11 -6.26
C VAL A 23 10.00 -9.90 -7.17
N VAL A 24 10.04 -10.15 -8.47
CA VAL A 24 9.78 -9.12 -9.48
C VAL A 24 8.28 -8.81 -9.51
N GLU A 25 7.92 -7.54 -9.32
CA GLU A 25 6.55 -7.02 -9.39
C GLU A 25 6.19 -6.63 -10.85
N ASP A 26 5.84 -7.63 -11.65
CA ASP A 26 5.45 -7.51 -13.06
C ASP A 26 3.95 -7.74 -13.30
N GLY A 27 3.16 -7.83 -12.23
CA GLY A 27 1.71 -7.98 -12.31
C GLY A 27 1.01 -6.72 -12.80
N GLU A 28 -0.11 -6.91 -13.50
CA GLU A 28 -0.92 -5.81 -14.03
C GLU A 28 -1.75 -5.11 -12.93
N THR A 29 -2.03 -5.80 -11.83
CA THR A 29 -2.80 -5.28 -10.69
C THR A 29 -2.07 -5.43 -9.36
N PHE A 30 -2.48 -4.61 -8.38
CA PHE A 30 -1.99 -4.73 -7.00
C PHE A 30 -2.24 -6.13 -6.42
N MET A 31 -3.38 -6.73 -6.76
CA MET A 31 -3.72 -8.09 -6.32
C MET A 31 -2.72 -9.12 -6.85
N ASP A 32 -2.35 -9.01 -8.13
CA ASP A 32 -1.42 -9.95 -8.77
C ASP A 32 -0.03 -9.88 -8.12
N ASN A 33 0.48 -8.67 -7.87
CA ASN A 33 1.75 -8.48 -7.19
C ASN A 33 1.72 -8.98 -5.75
N ALA A 34 0.65 -8.69 -4.99
CA ALA A 34 0.50 -9.17 -3.62
C ALA A 34 0.49 -10.71 -3.57
N LEU A 35 -0.29 -11.35 -4.44
CA LEU A 35 -0.34 -12.81 -4.55
C LEU A 35 0.99 -13.40 -5.00
N LYS A 36 1.66 -12.83 -6.00
CA LYS A 36 2.97 -13.30 -6.47
C LYS A 36 4.01 -13.29 -5.34
N LYS A 37 4.05 -12.20 -4.56
CA LYS A 37 4.90 -12.08 -3.37
C LYS A 37 4.57 -13.14 -2.32
N ALA A 38 3.30 -13.24 -1.93
CA ALA A 38 2.86 -14.19 -0.91
C ALA A 38 3.11 -15.65 -1.31
N ARG A 39 2.75 -16.05 -2.54
CA ARG A 39 2.98 -17.41 -3.07
C ARG A 39 4.47 -17.77 -3.05
N THR A 40 5.31 -16.87 -3.54
CA THR A 40 6.75 -17.10 -3.63
C THR A 40 7.36 -17.31 -2.25
N ILE A 41 7.03 -16.44 -1.29
CA ILE A 41 7.57 -16.51 0.07
C ILE A 41 6.98 -17.68 0.86
N ALA A 42 5.70 -18.02 0.68
CA ALA A 42 5.09 -19.18 1.33
C ALA A 42 5.76 -20.49 0.87
N LYS A 43 5.98 -20.62 -0.44
CA LYS A 43 6.67 -21.78 -1.02
C LYS A 43 8.12 -21.90 -0.54
N TYR A 44 8.84 -20.78 -0.51
CA TYR A 44 10.24 -20.75 -0.09
C TYR A 44 10.40 -21.06 1.41
N SER A 45 9.61 -20.41 2.27
CA SER A 45 9.77 -20.51 3.72
C SER A 45 9.10 -21.73 4.35
N GLY A 46 8.18 -22.40 3.63
CA GLY A 46 7.33 -23.46 4.19
C GLY A 46 6.39 -22.97 5.29
N LYS A 47 6.11 -21.67 5.35
CA LYS A 47 5.23 -21.03 6.35
C LYS A 47 4.16 -20.19 5.64
N PRO A 48 3.02 -19.89 6.32
CA PRO A 48 2.10 -18.89 5.81
C PRO A 48 2.83 -17.56 5.57
N ALA A 49 2.63 -16.96 4.40
CA ALA A 49 3.23 -15.69 4.02
C ALA A 49 2.16 -14.66 3.73
N LEU A 50 2.31 -13.47 4.33
CA LEU A 50 1.49 -12.30 4.08
C LEU A 50 2.30 -11.31 3.26
N ALA A 51 1.74 -10.82 2.16
CA ALA A 51 2.34 -9.75 1.37
C ALA A 51 1.35 -8.60 1.13
N ASP A 52 1.89 -7.39 1.04
CA ASP A 52 1.19 -6.15 0.70
C ASP A 52 1.65 -5.70 -0.69
N ASP A 53 0.69 -5.31 -1.54
CA ASP A 53 0.94 -4.40 -2.65
C ASP A 53 0.04 -3.17 -2.55
N SER A 54 0.66 -1.99 -2.51
CA SER A 54 -0.02 -0.72 -2.26
C SER A 54 0.42 0.34 -3.24
N GLY A 55 -0.47 1.28 -3.53
CA GLY A 55 -0.16 2.42 -4.38
C GLY A 55 -1.24 3.49 -4.40
N LEU A 56 -0.93 4.57 -5.11
CA LEU A 56 -1.82 5.68 -5.38
C LEU A 56 -2.49 5.48 -6.74
N ALA A 57 -3.80 5.66 -6.81
CA ALA A 57 -4.55 5.74 -8.04
C ALA A 57 -5.23 7.11 -8.14
N VAL A 58 -4.96 7.85 -9.22
CA VAL A 58 -5.49 9.21 -9.45
C VAL A 58 -6.42 9.20 -10.65
N ASP A 59 -7.64 9.69 -10.47
CA ASP A 59 -8.70 9.56 -11.49
C ASP A 59 -8.36 10.33 -12.78
N ALA A 60 -7.85 11.56 -12.67
CA ALA A 60 -7.43 12.36 -13.82
C ALA A 60 -6.26 11.73 -14.61
N LEU A 61 -5.51 10.81 -14.01
CA LEU A 61 -4.42 10.10 -14.67
C LEU A 61 -4.80 8.67 -15.04
N ALA A 62 -6.11 8.38 -15.15
CA ALA A 62 -6.66 7.07 -15.45
C ALA A 62 -6.14 5.96 -14.51
N GLY A 63 -6.02 6.28 -13.21
CA GLY A 63 -5.58 5.35 -12.18
C GLY A 63 -4.06 5.26 -12.00
N ARG A 64 -3.25 5.97 -12.80
CA ARG A 64 -1.81 6.10 -12.55
C ARG A 64 -1.55 6.95 -11.28
N PRO A 65 -0.44 6.74 -10.55
CA PRO A 65 0.68 5.81 -10.79
C PRO A 65 0.34 4.30 -10.76
N GLY A 66 -0.68 3.90 -10.01
CA GLY A 66 -1.08 2.49 -9.91
C GLY A 66 0.02 1.61 -9.31
N VAL A 67 0.21 0.41 -9.87
CA VAL A 67 1.26 -0.54 -9.46
C VAL A 67 2.69 0.02 -9.58
N TYR A 68 2.88 1.10 -10.35
CA TYR A 68 4.16 1.77 -10.49
C TYR A 68 4.41 2.84 -9.43
N SER A 69 3.56 2.94 -8.39
CA SER A 69 3.62 4.01 -7.38
C SER A 69 5.01 4.21 -6.76
N ALA A 70 5.72 3.14 -6.42
CA ALA A 70 7.07 3.23 -5.83
C ALA A 70 8.14 3.67 -6.85
N ARG A 71 7.92 3.42 -8.14
CA ARG A 71 8.87 3.61 -9.25
C ARG A 71 8.32 4.55 -10.31
N TYR A 72 7.48 5.49 -9.92
CA TYR A 72 6.71 6.31 -10.86
C TYR A 72 7.61 7.19 -11.72
N SER A 73 8.68 7.71 -11.12
CA SER A 73 9.72 8.50 -11.80
C SER A 73 10.87 7.65 -12.37
N GLY A 74 10.75 6.32 -12.44
CA GLY A 74 11.75 5.43 -13.07
C GLY A 74 12.71 4.76 -12.08
N GLU A 75 13.91 4.41 -12.57
CA GLU A 75 14.92 3.62 -11.86
C GLU A 75 15.44 4.30 -10.58
N ASP A 76 15.71 5.61 -10.64
CA ASP A 76 16.17 6.41 -9.50
C ASP A 76 15.00 7.07 -8.72
N ALA A 77 13.86 6.39 -8.64
CA ALA A 77 12.68 6.95 -8.00
C ALA A 77 12.91 7.23 -6.51
N THR A 78 12.49 8.42 -6.10
CA THR A 78 12.38 8.84 -4.71
C THR A 78 10.96 9.35 -4.48
N ASP A 79 10.51 9.40 -3.23
CA ASP A 79 9.20 9.96 -2.88
C ASP A 79 9.03 11.38 -3.46
N GLU A 80 10.08 12.20 -3.38
CA GLU A 80 10.09 13.56 -3.91
C GLU A 80 9.93 13.59 -5.44
N LYS A 81 10.74 12.82 -6.18
CA LYS A 81 10.66 12.75 -7.65
C LYS A 81 9.33 12.17 -8.13
N ASN A 82 8.81 11.18 -7.42
CA ASN A 82 7.51 10.58 -7.68
C ASN A 82 6.39 11.61 -7.53
N ILE A 83 6.43 12.42 -6.47
CA ILE A 83 5.50 13.53 -6.28
C ILE A 83 5.68 14.60 -7.36
N ASP A 84 6.91 15.02 -7.69
CA ASP A 84 7.14 16.05 -8.71
C ASP A 84 6.57 15.63 -10.06
N LYS A 85 6.81 14.38 -10.47
CA LYS A 85 6.23 13.82 -11.69
C LYS A 85 4.71 13.80 -11.63
N LEU A 86 4.13 13.35 -10.50
CA LEU A 86 2.69 13.33 -10.30
C LEU A 86 2.06 14.73 -10.44
N LEU A 87 2.64 15.73 -9.77
CA LEU A 87 2.15 17.10 -9.82
C LEU A 87 2.32 17.72 -11.21
N GLY A 88 3.45 17.46 -11.88
CA GLY A 88 3.72 17.91 -13.24
C GLY A 88 2.72 17.33 -14.26
N GLU A 89 2.38 16.05 -14.15
CA GLU A 89 1.37 15.43 -15.01
C GLU A 89 -0.06 15.91 -14.71
N LEU A 90 -0.35 16.26 -13.45
CA LEU A 90 -1.65 16.82 -13.07
C LEU A 90 -1.83 18.26 -13.54
N GLY A 91 -0.76 19.04 -13.71
CA GLY A 91 -0.83 20.41 -14.25
C GLY A 91 -1.92 21.25 -13.57
N ASP A 92 -2.87 21.76 -14.35
CA ASP A 92 -4.04 22.53 -13.87
C ASP A 92 -5.33 21.70 -13.78
N ALA A 93 -5.25 20.37 -13.69
CA ALA A 93 -6.42 19.51 -13.61
C ALA A 93 -7.35 19.90 -12.45
N GLU A 94 -8.61 20.16 -12.78
CA GLU A 94 -9.66 20.53 -11.81
C GLU A 94 -10.11 19.33 -10.96
N HIS A 95 -10.08 18.12 -11.54
CA HIS A 95 -10.50 16.89 -10.87
C HIS A 95 -9.30 16.07 -10.38
N ARG A 96 -8.92 16.26 -9.11
CA ARG A 96 -7.77 15.59 -8.49
C ARG A 96 -8.12 14.49 -7.52
N SER A 97 -9.31 13.89 -7.66
CA SER A 97 -9.71 12.77 -6.81
C SER A 97 -8.74 11.61 -6.96
N ALA A 98 -8.38 11.04 -5.82
CA ALA A 98 -7.40 9.99 -5.74
C ALA A 98 -7.69 9.06 -4.58
N ARG A 99 -7.06 7.89 -4.62
CA ARG A 99 -7.15 6.92 -3.54
C ARG A 99 -5.85 6.20 -3.36
N PHE A 100 -5.48 6.02 -2.11
CA PHE A 100 -4.55 4.95 -1.79
C PHE A 100 -5.29 3.62 -1.78
N VAL A 101 -4.66 2.60 -2.35
CA VAL A 101 -5.15 1.22 -2.44
C VAL A 101 -4.11 0.31 -1.83
N CYS A 102 -4.55 -0.65 -1.01
CA CYS A 102 -3.72 -1.75 -0.51
C CYS A 102 -4.43 -3.06 -0.80
N PHE A 103 -3.70 -4.04 -1.30
CA PHE A 103 -4.08 -5.44 -1.29
C PHE A 103 -3.17 -6.20 -0.34
N LEU A 104 -3.77 -6.96 0.58
CA LEU A 104 -3.06 -7.93 1.41
C LEU A 104 -3.40 -9.33 0.93
N ALA A 105 -2.39 -10.13 0.63
CA ALA A 105 -2.52 -11.53 0.24
C ALA A 105 -1.85 -12.41 1.29
N LEU A 106 -2.63 -13.30 1.92
CA LEU A 106 -2.15 -14.36 2.80
C LEU A 106 -2.20 -15.68 2.03
N VAL A 107 -1.06 -16.36 1.93
CA VAL A 107 -0.94 -17.66 1.26
C VAL A 107 -0.30 -18.66 2.20
N THR A 108 -0.92 -19.83 2.35
CA THR A 108 -0.39 -20.94 3.15
C THR A 108 0.43 -21.91 2.29
N PRO A 109 1.32 -22.72 2.88
CA PRO A 109 2.17 -23.66 2.12
C PRO A 109 1.40 -24.73 1.33
N ASP A 110 0.19 -25.07 1.76
CA ASP A 110 -0.75 -25.97 1.07
C ASP A 110 -1.54 -25.27 -0.05
N GLY A 111 -1.29 -23.97 -0.29
CA GLY A 111 -1.84 -23.23 -1.43
C GLY A 111 -3.19 -22.54 -1.18
N LYS A 112 -3.68 -22.49 0.07
CA LYS A 112 -4.86 -21.70 0.39
C LYS A 112 -4.53 -20.21 0.34
N GLU A 113 -5.38 -19.44 -0.33
CA GLU A 113 -5.19 -18.01 -0.53
C GLU A 113 -6.32 -17.22 0.12
N THR A 114 -5.99 -16.09 0.73
CA THR A 114 -6.94 -15.12 1.24
C THR A 114 -6.46 -13.73 0.85
N VAL A 115 -7.28 -13.01 0.09
CA VAL A 115 -6.95 -11.68 -0.40
C VAL A 115 -7.99 -10.69 0.07
N VAL A 116 -7.54 -9.60 0.67
CA VAL A 116 -8.39 -8.48 1.07
C VAL A 116 -7.82 -7.18 0.54
N SER A 117 -8.69 -6.18 0.40
CA SER A 117 -8.27 -4.85 -0.02
C SER A 117 -8.81 -3.76 0.90
N GLY A 118 -8.05 -2.69 0.99
CA GLY A 118 -8.43 -1.47 1.68
C GLY A 118 -8.17 -0.27 0.77
N LYS A 119 -9.00 0.76 0.92
CA LYS A 119 -8.88 2.01 0.17
C LYS A 119 -9.02 3.18 1.12
N CYS A 120 -8.33 4.27 0.83
CA CYS A 120 -8.47 5.55 1.50
C CYS A 120 -8.67 6.60 0.42
N GLU A 121 -9.85 7.22 0.37
CA GLU A 121 -10.20 8.24 -0.63
C GLU A 121 -9.67 9.61 -0.19
N GLY A 122 -9.30 10.44 -1.16
CA GLY A 122 -8.74 11.76 -0.93
C GLY A 122 -8.59 12.55 -2.23
N VAL A 123 -7.80 13.61 -2.16
CA VAL A 123 -7.55 14.54 -3.27
C VAL A 123 -6.08 14.87 -3.33
N ILE A 124 -5.51 15.01 -4.53
CA ILE A 124 -4.11 15.46 -4.69
C ILE A 124 -4.06 16.98 -4.66
N LEU A 125 -3.22 17.54 -3.79
CA LEU A 125 -2.95 18.97 -3.73
C LEU A 125 -2.02 19.43 -4.85
N ALA A 126 -1.98 20.74 -5.09
CA ALA A 126 -0.98 21.34 -5.97
C ALA A 126 0.40 21.45 -5.30
N GLU A 127 0.44 21.50 -3.97
CA GLU A 127 1.67 21.69 -3.20
C GLU A 127 1.74 20.70 -2.03
N ARG A 128 2.97 20.36 -1.65
CA ARG A 128 3.27 19.49 -0.51
C ARG A 128 2.92 20.21 0.80
N ARG A 129 2.29 19.51 1.72
CA ARG A 129 2.05 19.96 3.10
C ARG A 129 2.33 18.84 4.10
N GLY A 130 2.94 19.19 5.22
CA GLY A 130 3.39 18.23 6.24
C GLY A 130 4.70 17.54 5.89
N SER A 131 5.32 16.93 6.90
CA SER A 131 6.61 16.23 6.80
C SER A 131 6.57 14.80 7.37
N GLY A 132 5.43 14.37 7.91
CA GLY A 132 5.26 13.02 8.41
C GLY A 132 4.96 12.02 7.28
N GLY A 133 4.99 10.74 7.62
CA GLY A 133 4.64 9.69 6.67
C GLY A 133 5.71 9.43 5.62
N PHE A 134 5.29 8.98 4.44
CA PHE A 134 6.17 8.60 3.32
C PHE A 134 5.40 8.60 1.99
N GLY A 135 6.10 8.43 0.88
CA GLY A 135 5.50 8.37 -0.45
C GLY A 135 4.72 9.64 -0.76
N TYR A 136 3.49 9.48 -1.25
CA TYR A 136 2.62 10.57 -1.68
C TYR A 136 1.87 11.27 -0.52
N ASP A 137 2.13 10.91 0.73
CA ASP A 137 1.45 11.46 1.89
C ASP A 137 1.40 13.01 1.95
N PRO A 138 2.48 13.75 1.58
CA PRO A 138 2.48 15.21 1.63
C PRO A 138 1.56 15.88 0.62
N VAL A 139 1.10 15.18 -0.41
CA VAL A 139 0.17 15.73 -1.41
C VAL A 139 -1.21 15.08 -1.36
N PHE A 140 -1.37 14.01 -0.57
CA PHE A 140 -2.63 13.31 -0.42
C PHE A 140 -3.48 13.95 0.68
N TYR A 141 -4.44 14.78 0.29
CA TYR A 141 -5.34 15.51 1.16
C TYR A 141 -6.58 14.70 1.55
N LEU A 142 -6.94 14.78 2.82
CA LEU A 142 -8.11 14.18 3.42
C LEU A 142 -9.13 15.28 3.75
N PRO A 143 -10.18 15.48 2.92
CA PRO A 143 -11.16 16.55 3.13
C PRO A 143 -11.83 16.50 4.51
N GLU A 144 -12.12 15.30 5.02
CA GLU A 144 -12.73 15.08 6.33
C GLU A 144 -11.89 15.64 7.50
N TYR A 145 -10.57 15.70 7.34
CA TYR A 145 -9.63 16.14 8.39
C TYR A 145 -9.05 17.51 8.13
N GLY A 146 -9.30 18.10 6.96
CA GLY A 146 -8.70 19.37 6.56
C GLY A 146 -7.18 19.32 6.42
N LYS A 147 -6.58 18.13 6.26
CA LYS A 147 -5.13 17.86 6.37
C LYS A 147 -4.65 16.88 5.32
N THR A 148 -3.36 16.91 5.01
CA THR A 148 -2.71 15.82 4.26
C THR A 148 -2.44 14.62 5.16
N MET A 149 -2.20 13.47 4.54
CA MET A 149 -1.77 12.27 5.26
C MET A 149 -0.44 12.50 6.01
N ALA A 150 0.41 13.41 5.54
CA ALA A 150 1.67 13.79 6.20
C ALA A 150 1.49 14.76 7.39
N GLU A 151 0.31 15.36 7.55
CA GLU A 151 -0.02 16.30 8.63
C GLU A 151 -0.80 15.65 9.78
N ILE A 152 -1.31 14.42 9.60
CA ILE A 152 -2.02 13.69 10.65
C ILE A 152 -1.04 12.87 11.52
N PRO A 153 -1.34 12.68 12.82
CA PRO A 153 -0.54 11.81 13.68
C PRO A 153 -0.52 10.36 13.17
N ALA A 154 0.58 9.64 13.45
CA ALA A 154 0.74 8.25 13.07
C ALA A 154 -0.38 7.34 13.59
N ASP A 155 -0.86 7.58 14.82
CA ASP A 155 -1.95 6.80 15.41
C ASP A 155 -3.26 6.94 14.63
N LEU A 156 -3.58 8.15 14.18
CA LEU A 156 -4.75 8.38 13.33
C LEU A 156 -4.57 7.74 11.96
N LYS A 157 -3.38 7.87 11.34
CA LYS A 157 -3.05 7.21 10.08
C LYS A 157 -3.21 5.68 10.17
N ASN A 158 -2.84 5.09 11.31
CA ASN A 158 -2.98 3.67 11.59
C ASN A 158 -4.44 3.22 11.80
N GLN A 159 -5.40 4.14 11.88
CA GLN A 159 -6.83 3.81 11.97
C GLN A 159 -7.54 3.98 10.62
N ILE A 160 -7.18 5.01 9.84
CA ILE A 160 -7.96 5.40 8.67
C ILE A 160 -7.34 5.01 7.33
N SER A 161 -6.07 4.59 7.32
CA SER A 161 -5.36 4.28 6.08
C SER A 161 -5.94 3.05 5.36
N HIS A 162 -5.66 3.00 4.06
CA HIS A 162 -5.91 1.84 3.18
C HIS A 162 -5.34 0.54 3.77
N ARG A 163 -4.13 0.58 4.34
CA ARG A 163 -3.52 -0.58 5.00
C ARG A 163 -4.25 -1.00 6.27
N ALA A 164 -4.64 -0.04 7.11
CA ALA A 164 -5.42 -0.32 8.32
C ALA A 164 -6.74 -1.03 7.97
N ARG A 165 -7.47 -0.49 6.98
CA ARG A 165 -8.72 -1.08 6.49
C ARG A 165 -8.53 -2.47 5.88
N ALA A 166 -7.43 -2.71 5.16
CA ALA A 166 -7.13 -4.03 4.61
C ALA A 166 -6.81 -5.03 5.74
N ALA A 167 -5.96 -4.64 6.69
CA ALA A 167 -5.56 -5.47 7.81
C ALA A 167 -6.75 -5.82 8.72
N GLU A 168 -7.64 -4.88 9.01
CA GLU A 168 -8.86 -5.13 9.78
C GLU A 168 -9.73 -6.22 9.14
N LYS A 169 -9.94 -6.14 7.81
CA LYS A 169 -10.68 -7.19 7.07
C LYS A 169 -9.99 -8.54 7.17
N LEU A 170 -8.67 -8.59 7.04
CA LEU A 170 -7.91 -9.84 7.17
C LEU A 170 -8.07 -10.43 8.57
N VAL A 171 -7.94 -9.61 9.62
CA VAL A 171 -8.09 -10.03 11.02
C VAL A 171 -9.47 -10.64 11.27
N ARG A 172 -10.54 -9.99 10.78
CA ARG A 172 -11.92 -10.51 10.92
C ARG A 172 -12.07 -11.87 10.26
N ILE A 173 -11.60 -12.03 9.01
CA ILE A 173 -11.64 -13.31 8.30
C ILE A 173 -10.91 -14.41 9.08
N LEU A 174 -9.72 -14.09 9.62
CA LEU A 174 -8.93 -15.07 10.37
C LEU A 174 -9.54 -15.45 11.73
N LYS A 175 -10.35 -14.57 12.33
CA LYS A 175 -11.12 -14.84 13.54
C LYS A 175 -12.47 -15.51 13.27
N GLY A 176 -12.89 -15.60 12.00
CA GLY A 176 -14.19 -16.15 11.62
C GLY A 176 -15.37 -15.20 11.90
N GLU A 177 -15.11 -13.89 11.91
CA GLU A 177 -16.10 -12.80 12.09
C GLU A 177 -16.71 -12.32 10.76
#